data_AF-A0A7S4D8V0-F1
#
_entry.id   AF-A0A7S4D8V0-F1
#
_cell.length_a   1.000
_cell.length_b   1.000
_cell.length_c   1.000
_cell.angle_alpha   90.00
_cell.angle_beta   90.00
_cell.angle_gamma   90.00
#
_symmetry.space_group_name_H-M   'P 1'
#
loop_
_entity.id
_entity.type
_entity.pdbx_description
1 polymer ?
#
loop_
_entity_poly.entity_id
_entity_poly.type
_entity_poly.pdbx_seq_one_letter_code
_entity_poly.pdbx_strand_id
1 'polypeptide(L)'
;MGTLAWFLAVYGPGDFPDHFASMPGVKEVLIFLKELFRGNGCINTVKQANMLFKATKYYPTPITGPIVCGILGSNAGGFFPPSRGLKAIENGVSWNLQCAGIASALYHLLVHDSFVLGALLRGLLCLGATPAPGTVQVLCVLMFVAVAELQSVLGPHFNPFAKVHHVLYKMSGVPKAEEQRARVESKTDYVGESLNRRRRVERVYEGARGLLVALALALGLYTRHPHHEMHVGDSLTPGGYYLSSCTFLHSLRDCEPTVLALRPDGRLALYAAARPPPLLSLGEGGGGGGGE
;
A
#
# COMPACT_ATOMS: atom_id res chain seq x y z
N MET A 1 11.74 14.35 -20.35
CA MET A 1 12.60 13.15 -20.19
C MET A 1 12.28 12.03 -21.17
N GLY A 2 11.00 11.68 -21.41
CA GLY A 2 10.63 10.59 -22.32
C GLY A 2 11.20 10.70 -23.74
N THR A 3 11.20 11.90 -24.35
CA THR A 3 11.73 12.11 -25.71
C THR A 3 13.24 11.83 -25.82
N LEU A 4 14.02 12.24 -24.81
CA LEU A 4 15.47 12.00 -24.81
C LEU A 4 15.77 10.51 -24.61
N ALA A 5 15.08 9.84 -23.69
CA ALA A 5 15.25 8.40 -23.48
C ALA A 5 14.85 7.60 -24.73
N TRP A 6 13.76 7.97 -25.39
CA TRP A 6 13.35 7.39 -26.68
C TRP A 6 14.39 7.67 -27.77
N PHE A 7 14.88 8.90 -27.88
CA PHE A 7 15.89 9.27 -28.87
C PHE A 7 17.18 8.48 -28.67
N LEU A 8 17.65 8.33 -27.43
CA LEU A 8 18.82 7.53 -27.11
C LEU A 8 18.60 6.04 -27.40
N ALA A 9 17.42 5.51 -27.13
CA ALA A 9 17.11 4.10 -27.41
C ALA A 9 17.02 3.80 -28.92
N VAL A 10 16.55 4.75 -29.73
CA VAL A 10 16.34 4.54 -31.19
C VAL A 10 17.54 4.97 -32.03
N TYR A 11 18.19 6.08 -31.66
CA TYR A 11 19.25 6.72 -32.44
C TYR A 11 20.60 6.74 -31.72
N GLY A 12 20.73 6.04 -30.59
CA GLY A 12 22.01 5.88 -29.91
C GLY A 12 23.05 5.27 -30.85
N PRO A 13 24.32 5.70 -30.78
CA PRO A 13 25.36 5.14 -31.62
C PRO A 13 25.62 3.67 -31.27
N GLY A 14 25.36 2.78 -32.24
CA GLY A 14 25.48 1.32 -32.07
C GLY A 14 24.47 0.74 -31.08
N ASP A 15 24.72 -0.48 -30.63
CA ASP A 15 23.85 -1.19 -29.68
C ASP A 15 24.13 -0.81 -28.21
N PHE A 16 24.83 0.31 -27.97
CA PHE A 16 25.25 0.71 -26.62
C PHE A 16 24.08 0.89 -25.63
N PRO A 17 23.00 1.60 -25.96
CA PRO A 17 21.88 1.79 -25.03
C PRO A 17 21.23 0.47 -24.61
N ASP A 18 21.01 -0.44 -25.56
CA ASP A 18 20.42 -1.75 -25.30
C ASP A 18 21.37 -2.63 -24.50
N HIS A 19 22.66 -2.65 -24.86
CA HIS A 19 23.68 -3.39 -24.12
C HIS A 19 23.80 -2.88 -22.69
N PHE A 20 23.85 -1.57 -22.49
CA PHE A 20 23.89 -0.94 -21.16
C PHE A 20 22.66 -1.27 -20.33
N ALA A 21 21.45 -1.14 -20.90
CA ALA A 21 20.20 -1.47 -20.21
C ALA A 21 20.07 -2.98 -19.91
N SER A 22 20.74 -3.84 -20.68
CA SER A 22 20.74 -5.29 -20.48
C SER A 22 21.72 -5.76 -19.39
N MET A 23 22.65 -4.91 -18.94
CA MET A 23 23.57 -5.25 -17.85
C MET A 23 22.77 -5.59 -16.59
N PRO A 24 23.01 -6.73 -15.91
CA PRO A 24 22.15 -7.19 -14.83
C PRO A 24 21.89 -6.15 -13.73
N GLY A 25 22.95 -5.47 -13.24
CA GLY A 25 22.80 -4.44 -12.21
C GLY A 25 22.01 -3.21 -12.68
N VAL A 26 22.23 -2.77 -13.92
CA VAL A 26 21.49 -1.65 -14.52
C VAL A 26 20.02 -2.02 -14.70
N LYS A 27 19.75 -3.24 -15.19
CA LYS A 27 18.41 -3.75 -15.40
C LYS A 27 17.60 -3.79 -14.11
N GLU A 28 18.13 -4.31 -13.02
CA GLU A 28 17.42 -4.35 -11.73
C GLU A 28 17.13 -2.93 -11.21
N VAL A 29 18.11 -2.02 -11.30
CA VAL A 29 17.90 -0.61 -10.93
C VAL A 29 16.80 0.04 -11.78
N LEU A 30 16.79 -0.21 -13.09
CA LEU A 30 15.76 0.30 -13.99
C LEU A 30 14.37 -0.29 -13.68
N ILE A 31 14.28 -1.57 -13.34
CA ILE A 31 13.04 -2.22 -12.90
C ILE A 31 12.54 -1.57 -11.62
N PHE A 32 13.41 -1.44 -10.60
CA PHE A 32 13.09 -0.79 -9.34
C PHE A 32 12.57 0.65 -9.54
N LEU A 33 13.30 1.48 -10.30
CA LEU A 33 12.91 2.87 -10.57
C LEU A 33 11.59 2.97 -11.35
N LYS A 34 11.40 2.10 -12.35
CA LYS A 34 10.14 2.03 -13.13
C LYS A 34 8.96 1.73 -12.21
N GLU A 35 9.12 0.80 -11.28
CA GLU A 35 8.05 0.34 -10.39
C GLU A 35 7.76 1.33 -9.28
N LEU A 36 8.77 2.03 -8.76
CA LEU A 36 8.59 3.22 -7.91
C LEU A 36 7.76 4.28 -8.63
N PHE A 37 8.13 4.64 -9.86
CA PHE A 37 7.42 5.64 -10.64
C PHE A 37 5.98 5.20 -10.93
N ARG A 38 5.78 3.94 -11.33
CA ARG A 38 4.46 3.37 -11.61
C ARG A 38 3.57 3.34 -10.37
N GLY A 39 4.09 2.88 -9.23
CA GLY A 39 3.36 2.86 -7.97
C GLY A 39 2.97 4.26 -7.50
N ASN A 40 3.90 5.22 -7.57
CA ASN A 40 3.61 6.61 -7.22
C ASN A 40 2.56 7.24 -8.15
N GLY A 41 2.68 7.01 -9.46
CA GLY A 41 1.70 7.45 -10.46
C GLY A 41 0.31 6.85 -10.22
N CYS A 42 0.24 5.56 -9.86
CA CYS A 42 -1.00 4.88 -9.45
C CYS A 42 -1.70 5.64 -8.32
N ILE A 43 -0.99 5.84 -7.20
CA ILE A 43 -1.56 6.45 -6.00
C ILE A 43 -1.95 7.91 -6.23
N ASN A 44 -1.12 8.69 -6.92
CA ASN A 44 -1.46 10.08 -7.24
C ASN A 44 -2.68 10.16 -8.15
N THR A 45 -2.85 9.23 -9.09
CA THR A 45 -4.05 9.17 -9.93
C THR A 45 -5.31 8.86 -9.11
N VAL A 46 -5.22 7.92 -8.14
CA VAL A 46 -6.32 7.63 -7.20
C VAL A 46 -6.70 8.86 -6.39
N LYS A 47 -5.71 9.57 -5.82
CA LYS A 47 -5.95 10.82 -5.05
C LYS A 47 -6.69 11.86 -5.88
N GLN A 48 -6.22 12.11 -7.12
CA GLN A 48 -6.83 13.08 -8.02
C GLN A 48 -8.25 12.65 -8.40
N ALA A 49 -8.45 11.37 -8.74
CA ALA A 49 -9.76 10.84 -9.07
C ALA A 49 -10.74 10.93 -7.89
N ASN A 50 -10.31 10.68 -6.66
CA ASN A 50 -11.16 10.81 -5.48
C ASN A 50 -11.68 12.25 -5.27
N MET A 51 -10.94 13.27 -5.71
CA MET A 51 -11.42 14.67 -5.67
C MET A 51 -12.44 14.98 -6.77
N LEU A 52 -12.44 14.20 -7.87
CA LEU A 52 -13.31 14.42 -9.03
C LEU A 52 -14.63 13.64 -8.93
N PHE A 53 -14.57 12.39 -8.45
CA PHE A 53 -15.76 11.55 -8.32
C PHE A 53 -16.54 11.90 -7.06
N LYS A 54 -17.87 12.03 -7.21
CA LYS A 54 -18.78 12.24 -6.08
C LYS A 54 -19.25 10.91 -5.50
N ALA A 55 -19.52 10.91 -4.20
CA ALA A 55 -20.18 9.80 -3.53
C ALA A 55 -21.53 9.47 -4.18
N THR A 56 -21.94 8.20 -4.08
CA THR A 56 -23.26 7.77 -4.58
C THR A 56 -24.30 7.88 -3.47
N LYS A 57 -25.59 7.77 -3.82
CA LYS A 57 -26.68 7.69 -2.83
C LYS A 57 -26.52 6.50 -1.87
N TYR A 58 -25.89 5.42 -2.32
CA TYR A 58 -25.81 4.16 -1.58
C TYR A 58 -24.51 3.99 -0.78
N TYR A 59 -23.45 4.66 -1.18
CA TYR A 59 -22.16 4.58 -0.49
C TYR A 59 -21.45 5.95 -0.47
N PRO A 60 -21.04 6.41 0.72
CA PRO A 60 -20.50 7.75 0.97
C PRO A 60 -19.09 7.99 0.41
N THR A 61 -18.38 6.94 0.02
CA THR A 61 -17.05 7.03 -0.60
C THR A 61 -17.16 6.62 -2.08
N PRO A 62 -16.64 7.39 -3.06
CA PRO A 62 -16.65 6.96 -4.45
C PRO A 62 -15.65 5.81 -4.65
N ILE A 63 -16.11 4.55 -4.70
CA ILE A 63 -15.19 3.40 -4.74
C ILE A 63 -14.67 3.13 -6.16
N THR A 64 -15.55 2.88 -7.12
CA THR A 64 -15.16 2.34 -8.43
C THR A 64 -14.33 3.32 -9.26
N GLY A 65 -14.72 4.59 -9.31
CA GLY A 65 -14.06 5.61 -10.15
C GLY A 65 -12.57 5.77 -9.84
N PRO A 66 -12.19 6.12 -8.59
CA PRO A 66 -10.79 6.26 -8.20
C PRO A 66 -9.95 4.99 -8.41
N ILE A 67 -10.51 3.81 -8.13
CA ILE A 67 -9.81 2.54 -8.34
C ILE A 67 -9.53 2.30 -9.83
N VAL A 68 -10.53 2.48 -10.70
CA VAL A 68 -10.36 2.32 -12.16
C VAL A 68 -9.36 3.34 -12.71
N CYS A 69 -9.41 4.59 -12.25
CA CYS A 69 -8.43 5.61 -12.64
C CYS A 69 -7.01 5.25 -12.20
N GLY A 70 -6.81 4.71 -10.99
CA GLY A 70 -5.50 4.22 -10.55
C GLY A 70 -4.96 3.07 -11.40
N ILE A 71 -5.82 2.12 -11.75
CA ILE A 71 -5.50 1.01 -12.67
C ILE A 71 -5.02 1.54 -14.03
N LEU A 72 -5.80 2.45 -14.63
CA LEU A 72 -5.49 3.01 -15.95
C LEU A 72 -4.28 3.95 -15.90
N GLY A 73 -4.17 4.80 -14.88
CA GLY A 73 -3.08 5.77 -14.76
C GLY A 73 -1.71 5.12 -14.61
N SER A 74 -1.63 3.96 -13.95
CA SER A 74 -0.38 3.20 -13.80
C SER A 74 -0.05 2.29 -14.98
N ASN A 75 -1.05 1.93 -15.81
CA ASN A 75 -0.89 1.01 -16.94
C ASN A 75 -1.21 1.64 -18.29
N ALA A 76 -1.25 2.98 -18.38
CA ALA A 76 -1.70 3.70 -19.56
C ALA A 76 -1.01 3.18 -20.84
N GLY A 77 0.31 3.01 -20.82
CA GLY A 77 1.09 2.53 -21.97
C GLY A 77 0.65 1.18 -22.53
N GLY A 78 0.02 0.30 -21.72
CA GLY A 78 -0.53 -0.97 -22.20
C GLY A 78 -1.77 -0.80 -23.08
N PHE A 79 -2.53 0.27 -22.88
CA PHE A 79 -3.75 0.60 -23.63
C PHE A 79 -3.47 1.51 -24.84
N PHE A 80 -2.21 1.89 -25.07
CA PHE A 80 -1.78 2.71 -26.22
C PHE A 80 -1.05 1.88 -27.30
N PRO A 81 -1.23 2.21 -28.60
CA PRO A 81 -2.18 3.19 -29.13
C PRO A 81 -3.65 2.76 -28.91
N PRO A 82 -4.62 3.70 -28.92
CA PRO A 82 -6.03 3.39 -28.63
C PRO A 82 -6.65 2.38 -29.60
N SER A 83 -6.07 2.22 -30.80
CA SER A 83 -6.41 1.17 -31.76
C SER A 83 -6.16 -0.26 -31.24
N ARG A 84 -5.30 -0.41 -30.22
CA ARG A 84 -5.13 -1.67 -29.48
C ARG A 84 -6.14 -1.80 -28.34
N GLY A 85 -6.70 -0.71 -27.82
CA GLY A 85 -7.83 -0.70 -26.88
C GLY A 85 -7.71 -1.77 -25.78
N LEU A 86 -8.70 -2.65 -25.69
CA LEU A 86 -8.75 -3.74 -24.71
C LEU A 86 -7.91 -4.98 -25.08
N LYS A 87 -7.13 -4.96 -26.16
CA LYS A 87 -6.24 -6.09 -26.52
C LYS A 87 -5.24 -6.42 -25.40
N ALA A 88 -4.88 -5.43 -24.58
CA ALA A 88 -4.00 -5.63 -23.43
C ALA A 88 -4.57 -6.59 -22.36
N ILE A 89 -5.89 -6.81 -22.36
CA ILE A 89 -6.59 -7.69 -21.41
C ILE A 89 -7.31 -8.87 -22.09
N GLU A 90 -7.23 -8.97 -23.42
CA GLU A 90 -7.91 -10.01 -24.20
C GLU A 90 -7.42 -11.42 -23.85
N ASN A 91 -6.11 -11.56 -23.58
CA ASN A 91 -5.48 -12.81 -23.15
C ASN A 91 -5.38 -12.93 -21.62
N GLY A 92 -6.28 -12.25 -20.90
CA GLY A 92 -6.28 -12.18 -19.45
C GLY A 92 -5.62 -10.92 -18.91
N VAL A 93 -5.79 -10.71 -17.61
CA VAL A 93 -5.32 -9.50 -16.93
C VAL A 93 -3.83 -9.62 -16.63
N SER A 94 -3.01 -8.77 -17.26
CA SER A 94 -1.57 -8.73 -16.97
C SER A 94 -1.30 -8.45 -15.50
N TRP A 95 -0.19 -8.97 -14.99
CA TRP A 95 0.18 -8.79 -13.59
C TRP A 95 0.22 -7.32 -13.16
N ASN A 96 0.78 -6.47 -14.01
CA ASN A 96 0.89 -5.03 -13.75
C ASN A 96 -0.49 -4.38 -13.53
N LEU A 97 -1.51 -4.86 -14.23
CA LEU A 97 -2.88 -4.41 -14.05
C LEU A 97 -3.49 -4.94 -12.74
N GLN A 98 -3.22 -6.20 -12.38
CA GLN A 98 -3.68 -6.79 -11.10
C GLN A 98 -3.06 -6.07 -9.91
N CYS A 99 -1.74 -5.87 -9.93
CA CYS A 99 -1.00 -5.15 -8.89
C CYS A 99 -1.51 -3.72 -8.74
N ALA A 100 -1.77 -3.03 -9.86
CA ALA A 100 -2.38 -1.70 -9.84
C ALA A 100 -3.80 -1.69 -9.27
N GLY A 101 -4.62 -2.69 -9.59
CA GLY A 101 -5.95 -2.82 -9.02
C GLY A 101 -5.92 -2.99 -7.51
N ILE A 102 -5.05 -3.88 -7.02
CA ILE A 102 -4.86 -4.12 -5.59
C ILE A 102 -4.31 -2.87 -4.90
N ALA A 103 -3.29 -2.22 -5.46
CA ALA A 103 -2.70 -1.01 -4.88
C ALA A 103 -3.71 0.14 -4.83
N SER A 104 -4.47 0.33 -5.90
CA SER A 104 -5.49 1.38 -5.98
C SER A 104 -6.61 1.12 -4.97
N ALA A 105 -7.09 -0.13 -4.88
CA ALA A 105 -8.12 -0.51 -3.92
C ALA A 105 -7.63 -0.37 -2.48
N LEU A 106 -6.45 -0.89 -2.15
CA LEU A 106 -5.87 -0.80 -0.81
C LEU A 106 -5.66 0.65 -0.40
N TYR A 107 -5.00 1.46 -1.23
CA TYR A 107 -4.77 2.86 -0.92
C TYR A 107 -6.09 3.62 -0.74
N HIS A 108 -7.03 3.46 -1.68
CA HIS A 108 -8.30 4.16 -1.64
C HIS A 108 -9.13 3.80 -0.41
N LEU A 109 -9.27 2.50 -0.13
CA LEU A 109 -10.08 2.04 1.00
C LEU A 109 -9.43 2.35 2.35
N LEU A 110 -8.10 2.25 2.47
CA LEU A 110 -7.42 2.53 3.73
C LEU A 110 -7.39 4.02 4.06
N VAL A 111 -7.23 4.89 3.05
CA VAL A 111 -7.05 6.33 3.24
C VAL A 111 -8.35 7.12 3.13
N HIS A 112 -9.21 6.79 2.18
CA HIS A 112 -10.40 7.61 1.86
C HIS A 112 -11.71 7.01 2.36
N ASP A 113 -11.79 5.69 2.56
CA ASP A 113 -13.03 5.08 3.06
C ASP A 113 -13.06 5.06 4.60
N SER A 114 -13.81 5.96 5.23
CA SER A 114 -14.01 5.96 6.69
C SER A 114 -15.03 4.91 7.17
N PHE A 115 -15.66 4.17 6.26
CA PHE A 115 -16.77 3.25 6.54
C PHE A 115 -16.31 1.79 6.68
N VAL A 116 -17.25 0.85 6.50
CA VAL A 116 -17.08 -0.57 6.85
C VAL A 116 -15.92 -1.22 6.12
N LEU A 117 -15.74 -0.97 4.82
CA LEU A 117 -14.68 -1.62 4.04
C LEU A 117 -13.30 -1.12 4.47
N GLY A 118 -13.13 0.19 4.59
CA GLY A 118 -11.90 0.79 5.09
C GLY A 118 -11.60 0.37 6.53
N ALA A 119 -12.59 0.36 7.42
CA ALA A 119 -12.43 -0.07 8.81
C ALA A 119 -12.03 -1.55 8.91
N LEU A 120 -12.66 -2.43 8.13
CA LEU A 120 -12.31 -3.84 8.06
C LEU A 120 -10.87 -4.04 7.59
N LEU A 121 -10.46 -3.36 6.51
CA LEU A 121 -9.09 -3.46 5.98
C LEU A 121 -8.06 -2.89 6.94
N ARG A 122 -8.35 -1.75 7.59
CA ARG A 122 -7.50 -1.17 8.63
C ARG A 122 -7.34 -2.11 9.83
N GLY A 123 -8.43 -2.77 10.23
CA GLY A 123 -8.42 -3.79 11.28
C GLY A 123 -7.59 -5.03 10.90
N LEU A 124 -7.79 -5.55 9.68
CA LEU A 124 -7.05 -6.71 9.16
C LEU A 124 -5.53 -6.45 9.08
N LEU A 125 -5.14 -5.22 8.76
CA LEU A 125 -3.74 -4.82 8.61
C LEU A 125 -3.15 -4.18 9.88
N CYS A 126 -3.91 -4.10 10.97
CA CYS A 126 -3.49 -3.46 12.22
C CYS A 126 -2.96 -2.03 12.05
N LEU A 127 -3.55 -1.25 11.13
CA LEU A 127 -3.07 0.08 10.71
C LEU A 127 -3.65 1.25 11.54
N GLY A 128 -4.38 0.96 12.62
CA GLY A 128 -5.12 1.97 13.40
C GLY A 128 -6.34 2.51 12.67
N ALA A 129 -7.11 3.39 13.31
CA ALA A 129 -8.37 3.91 12.76
C ALA A 129 -8.15 4.83 11.54
N THR A 130 -7.04 5.57 11.51
CA THR A 130 -6.70 6.56 10.46
C THR A 130 -5.21 6.48 10.13
N PRO A 131 -4.79 5.59 9.22
CA PRO A 131 -3.39 5.48 8.84
C PRO A 131 -2.95 6.75 8.12
N ALA A 132 -1.72 7.20 8.40
CA ALA A 132 -1.12 8.31 7.69
C ALA A 132 -1.08 8.01 6.17
N PRO A 133 -1.61 8.89 5.30
CA PRO A 133 -1.66 8.63 3.85
C PRO A 133 -0.29 8.31 3.24
N GLY A 134 0.77 8.96 3.75
CA GLY A 134 2.15 8.70 3.33
C GLY A 134 2.59 7.25 3.60
N THR A 135 2.24 6.70 4.77
CA THR A 135 2.54 5.31 5.12
C THR A 135 1.88 4.32 4.19
N VAL A 136 0.58 4.51 3.90
CA VAL A 136 -0.17 3.64 2.99
C VAL A 136 0.37 3.76 1.56
N GLN A 137 0.75 4.97 1.13
CA GLN A 137 1.38 5.19 -0.16
C GLN A 137 2.70 4.43 -0.28
N VAL A 138 3.59 4.54 0.70
CA VAL A 138 4.88 3.82 0.69
C VAL A 138 4.64 2.31 0.68
N LEU A 139 3.69 1.80 1.48
CA LEU A 139 3.32 0.38 1.47
C LEU A 139 2.88 -0.09 0.08
N CYS A 140 2.00 0.67 -0.59
CA CYS A 140 1.54 0.33 -1.94
C CYS A 140 2.66 0.39 -2.97
N VAL A 141 3.54 1.39 -2.90
CA VAL A 141 4.71 1.52 -3.78
C VAL A 141 5.69 0.37 -3.58
N LEU A 142 5.98 -0.01 -2.34
CA LEU A 142 6.83 -1.15 -2.02
C LEU A 142 6.20 -2.46 -2.50
N MET A 143 4.87 -2.59 -2.52
CA MET A 143 4.21 -3.74 -3.12
C MET A 143 4.49 -3.84 -4.64
N PHE A 144 4.49 -2.73 -5.39
CA PHE A 144 4.86 -2.75 -6.81
C PHE A 144 6.29 -3.26 -7.01
N VAL A 145 7.24 -2.70 -6.26
CA VAL A 145 8.65 -3.10 -6.30
C VAL A 145 8.80 -4.57 -5.93
N ALA A 146 8.27 -4.97 -4.77
CA ALA A 146 8.40 -6.32 -4.26
C ALA A 146 7.91 -7.37 -5.27
N VAL A 147 6.82 -7.07 -5.99
CA VAL A 147 6.35 -8.04 -6.96
C VAL A 147 7.16 -8.01 -8.26
N ALA A 148 7.63 -6.86 -8.71
CA ALA A 148 8.50 -6.83 -9.89
C ALA A 148 9.80 -7.61 -9.67
N GLU A 149 10.39 -7.50 -8.48
CA GLU A 149 11.53 -8.32 -8.05
C GLU A 149 11.16 -9.81 -7.99
N LEU A 150 9.97 -10.12 -7.48
CA LEU A 150 9.50 -11.50 -7.46
C LEU A 150 9.33 -12.08 -8.87
N GLN A 151 8.93 -11.26 -9.84
CA GLN A 151 8.81 -11.65 -11.25
C GLN A 151 10.16 -11.75 -11.96
N SER A 152 11.14 -10.89 -11.62
CA SER A 152 12.50 -11.00 -12.17
C SER A 152 13.14 -12.32 -11.74
N VAL A 153 12.85 -12.77 -10.51
CA VAL A 153 13.38 -13.99 -9.92
C VAL A 153 12.61 -15.26 -10.34
N LEU A 154 11.28 -15.26 -10.24
CA LEU A 154 10.44 -16.46 -10.51
C LEU A 154 10.04 -16.61 -11.98
N GLY A 155 10.38 -15.62 -12.80
CA GLY A 155 10.05 -15.57 -14.21
C GLY A 155 8.70 -14.90 -14.50
N PRO A 156 8.47 -14.56 -15.77
CA PRO A 156 7.33 -13.72 -16.19
C PRO A 156 5.96 -14.41 -16.03
N HIS A 157 5.94 -15.74 -15.87
CA HIS A 157 4.72 -16.54 -15.73
C HIS A 157 4.29 -16.73 -14.27
N PHE A 158 5.13 -16.35 -13.30
CA PHE A 158 4.75 -16.47 -11.90
C PHE A 158 3.64 -15.47 -11.53
N ASN A 159 2.54 -15.97 -10.98
CA ASN A 159 1.44 -15.17 -10.48
C ASN A 159 1.04 -15.68 -9.07
N PRO A 160 1.36 -14.94 -7.99
CA PRO A 160 1.02 -15.35 -6.63
C PRO A 160 -0.49 -15.28 -6.35
N PHE A 161 -1.27 -14.57 -7.18
CA PHE A 161 -2.72 -14.47 -7.10
C PHE A 161 -3.45 -15.44 -8.03
N ALA A 162 -2.77 -16.36 -8.71
CA ALA A 162 -3.41 -17.32 -9.62
C ALA A 162 -4.56 -18.08 -8.95
N LYS A 163 -4.40 -18.48 -7.69
CA LYS A 163 -5.44 -19.15 -6.90
C LYS A 163 -6.65 -18.26 -6.64
N VAL A 164 -6.42 -17.00 -6.25
CA VAL A 164 -7.49 -16.03 -5.99
C VAL A 164 -8.23 -15.71 -7.29
N HIS A 165 -7.49 -15.56 -8.39
CA HIS A 165 -8.05 -15.32 -9.71
C HIS A 165 -8.95 -16.47 -10.16
N HIS A 166 -8.55 -17.71 -9.90
CA HIS A 166 -9.39 -18.88 -10.18
C HIS A 166 -10.71 -18.86 -9.40
N VAL A 167 -10.66 -18.48 -8.12
CA VAL A 167 -11.88 -18.32 -7.30
C VAL A 167 -12.77 -17.21 -7.86
N LEU A 168 -12.20 -16.06 -8.23
CA LEU A 168 -12.93 -14.94 -8.81
C LEU A 168 -13.58 -15.29 -10.15
N TYR A 169 -12.86 -16.00 -11.03
CA TYR A 169 -13.44 -16.46 -12.30
C TYR A 169 -14.59 -17.45 -12.09
N LYS A 170 -14.42 -18.37 -11.15
CA LYS A 170 -15.48 -19.33 -10.78
C LYS A 170 -16.71 -18.61 -10.22
N MET A 171 -16.51 -17.60 -9.37
CA MET A 171 -17.61 -16.81 -8.81
C MET A 171 -18.27 -15.87 -9.82
N SER A 172 -17.52 -15.36 -10.79
CA SER A 172 -18.05 -14.46 -11.83
C SER A 172 -18.69 -15.19 -13.01
N GLY A 173 -18.59 -16.52 -13.08
CA GLY A 173 -19.19 -17.33 -14.14
C GLY A 173 -18.57 -17.10 -15.53
N VAL A 174 -17.35 -16.59 -15.62
CA VAL A 174 -16.66 -16.33 -16.90
C VAL A 174 -16.16 -17.66 -17.50
N PRO A 175 -16.71 -18.16 -18.62
CA PRO A 175 -16.49 -19.55 -19.06
C PRO A 175 -15.09 -19.90 -19.64
N LYS A 176 -14.16 -18.94 -19.74
CA LYS A 176 -12.99 -19.03 -20.65
C LYS A 176 -11.62 -19.27 -20.01
N ALA A 177 -11.52 -19.34 -18.68
CA ALA A 177 -10.20 -19.43 -18.02
C ALA A 177 -9.51 -20.79 -18.22
N GLU A 178 -10.27 -21.89 -18.25
CA GLU A 178 -9.71 -23.23 -18.37
C GLU A 178 -9.16 -23.53 -19.78
N GLU A 179 -9.84 -23.04 -20.82
CA GLU A 179 -9.43 -23.25 -22.21
C GLU A 179 -8.15 -22.47 -22.57
N GLN A 180 -7.98 -21.26 -22.03
CA GLN A 180 -6.74 -20.50 -22.18
C GLN A 180 -5.58 -21.16 -21.41
N ARG A 181 -5.84 -21.75 -20.25
CA ARG A 181 -4.83 -22.46 -19.46
C ARG A 181 -4.31 -23.69 -20.18
N ALA A 182 -5.18 -24.52 -20.76
CA ALA A 182 -4.78 -25.69 -21.54
C ALA A 182 -3.90 -25.31 -22.73
N ARG A 183 -4.17 -24.18 -23.40
CA ARG A 183 -3.32 -23.66 -24.49
C ARG A 183 -1.95 -23.20 -24.01
N VAL A 184 -1.86 -22.57 -22.84
CA VAL A 184 -0.58 -22.12 -22.27
C VAL A 184 0.24 -23.30 -21.76
N GLU A 185 -0.38 -24.22 -21.00
CA GLU A 185 0.28 -25.41 -20.45
C GLU A 185 0.88 -26.27 -21.58
N SER A 186 0.14 -26.48 -22.69
CA SER A 186 0.66 -27.20 -23.86
C SER A 186 1.87 -26.57 -24.55
N LYS A 187 2.11 -25.26 -24.35
CA LYS A 187 3.30 -24.55 -24.87
C LYS A 187 4.49 -24.55 -23.91
N THR A 188 4.25 -24.71 -22.62
CA THR A 188 5.29 -24.67 -21.58
C THR A 188 5.94 -26.01 -21.25
N ASP A 189 5.41 -27.13 -21.76
CA ASP A 189 5.99 -28.47 -21.53
C ASP A 189 7.33 -28.71 -22.25
N TYR A 190 7.86 -27.72 -22.97
CA TYR A 190 9.10 -27.82 -23.75
C TYR A 190 10.32 -27.14 -23.11
N VAL A 191 10.49 -27.14 -21.79
CA VAL A 191 11.79 -26.77 -21.21
C VAL A 191 12.09 -27.58 -19.95
N GLY A 192 12.74 -28.74 -20.13
CA GLY A 192 13.47 -29.48 -19.09
C GLY A 192 14.71 -28.75 -18.57
N GLU A 193 14.73 -27.42 -18.54
CA GLU A 193 15.81 -26.63 -17.92
C GLU A 193 15.62 -26.60 -16.40
N SER A 194 16.24 -27.61 -15.78
CA SER A 194 17.05 -27.48 -14.58
C SER A 194 16.31 -27.19 -13.27
N LEU A 195 15.97 -28.27 -12.57
CA LEU A 195 15.73 -28.30 -11.11
C LEU A 195 16.79 -27.50 -10.30
N ASN A 196 18.02 -27.41 -10.80
CA ASN A 196 19.09 -26.62 -10.17
C ASN A 196 18.86 -25.11 -10.28
N ARG A 197 18.28 -24.63 -11.38
CA ARG A 197 17.83 -23.22 -11.52
C ARG A 197 16.73 -22.93 -10.51
N ARG A 198 15.79 -23.87 -10.37
CA ARG A 198 14.70 -23.79 -9.38
C ARG A 198 15.20 -23.74 -7.93
N ARG A 199 16.15 -24.59 -7.54
CA ARG A 199 16.77 -24.57 -6.19
C ARG A 199 17.60 -23.31 -5.92
N ARG A 200 18.23 -22.73 -6.94
CA ARG A 200 18.99 -21.48 -6.79
C ARG A 200 18.04 -20.30 -6.58
N VAL A 201 16.95 -20.30 -7.35
CA VAL A 201 15.85 -19.35 -7.22
C VAL A 201 15.15 -19.47 -5.86
N GLU A 202 14.92 -20.69 -5.35
CA GLU A 202 14.37 -20.92 -4.01
C GLU A 202 15.27 -20.36 -2.90
N ARG A 203 16.59 -20.54 -2.99
CA ARG A 203 17.53 -19.96 -2.00
C ARG A 203 17.56 -18.43 -2.04
N VAL A 204 17.51 -17.84 -3.24
CA VAL A 204 17.40 -16.38 -3.39
C VAL A 204 16.06 -15.89 -2.86
N TYR A 205 14.98 -16.65 -3.08
CA TYR A 205 13.64 -16.36 -2.56
C TYR A 205 13.58 -16.42 -1.04
N GLU A 206 14.19 -17.43 -0.40
CA GLU A 206 14.26 -17.48 1.08
C GLU A 206 15.03 -16.28 1.64
N GLY A 207 16.14 -15.89 1.00
CA GLY A 207 16.89 -14.68 1.36
C GLY A 207 16.10 -13.38 1.15
N ALA A 208 15.46 -13.22 -0.01
CA ALA A 208 14.66 -12.05 -0.37
C ALA A 208 13.37 -11.94 0.47
N ARG A 209 12.76 -13.07 0.84
CA ARG A 209 11.62 -13.13 1.76
C ARG A 209 12.03 -12.66 3.14
N GLY A 210 13.19 -13.11 3.64
CA GLY A 210 13.76 -12.60 4.88
C GLY A 210 13.98 -11.09 4.82
N LEU A 211 14.55 -10.60 3.72
CA LEU A 211 14.80 -9.17 3.51
C LEU A 211 13.52 -8.34 3.40
N LEU A 212 12.52 -8.80 2.64
CA LEU A 212 11.22 -8.12 2.47
C LEU A 212 10.43 -8.10 3.79
N VAL A 213 10.45 -9.20 4.55
CA VAL A 213 9.84 -9.25 5.88
C VAL A 213 10.59 -8.31 6.83
N ALA A 214 11.92 -8.28 6.78
CA ALA A 214 12.74 -7.37 7.57
C ALA A 214 12.51 -5.89 7.19
N LEU A 215 12.37 -5.58 5.91
CA LEU A 215 12.04 -4.25 5.41
C LEU A 215 10.63 -3.85 5.78
N ALA A 216 9.65 -4.74 5.65
CA ALA A 216 8.27 -4.49 6.07
C ALA A 216 8.16 -4.31 7.59
N LEU A 217 8.92 -5.09 8.38
CA LEU A 217 9.04 -4.90 9.82
C LEU A 217 9.75 -3.59 10.17
N ALA A 218 10.89 -3.29 9.53
CA ALA A 218 11.63 -2.06 9.74
C ALA A 218 10.78 -0.84 9.36
N LEU A 219 10.04 -0.92 8.27
CA LEU A 219 9.12 0.12 7.84
C LEU A 219 7.89 0.20 8.75
N GLY A 220 7.36 -0.92 9.23
CA GLY A 220 6.27 -0.97 10.22
C GLY A 220 6.69 -0.41 11.58
N LEU A 221 7.93 -0.63 11.98
CA LEU A 221 8.54 -0.05 13.18
C LEU A 221 8.82 1.44 12.98
N TYR A 222 9.32 1.84 11.80
CA TYR A 222 9.59 3.23 11.44
C TYR A 222 8.31 4.07 11.34
N THR A 223 7.26 3.52 10.70
CA THR A 223 5.99 4.21 10.46
C THR A 223 5.06 4.23 11.67
N ARG A 224 5.35 3.44 12.72
CA ARG A 224 4.64 3.48 14.00
C ARG A 224 4.97 4.69 14.88
N HIS A 225 5.81 5.61 14.40
CA HIS A 225 6.02 6.90 15.05
C HIS A 225 5.36 8.03 14.23
N PRO A 226 4.03 8.25 14.34
CA PRO A 226 3.53 9.58 14.04
C PRO A 226 4.05 10.50 15.15
N HIS A 227 4.95 11.42 14.78
CA HIS A 227 5.08 12.65 15.56
C HIS A 227 3.75 13.39 15.40
N HIS A 228 2.90 13.35 16.42
CA HIS A 228 1.79 14.30 16.50
C HIS A 228 2.32 15.55 17.17
N GLU A 229 2.61 16.56 16.35
CA GLU A 229 2.78 17.93 16.82
C GLU A 229 1.38 18.47 17.13
N MET A 230 1.08 18.71 18.41
CA MET A 230 -0.11 19.48 18.79
C MET A 230 0.21 20.95 18.62
N HIS A 231 -0.60 21.69 17.86
CA HIS A 231 -0.44 23.13 17.75
C HIS A 231 -1.12 23.83 18.95
N VAL A 232 -0.54 24.95 19.38
CA VAL A 232 -1.10 25.76 20.47
C VAL A 232 -2.46 26.29 20.03
N GLY A 233 -3.54 25.80 20.66
CA GLY A 233 -4.92 26.17 20.34
C GLY A 233 -5.83 25.01 19.92
N ASP A 234 -5.29 23.81 19.71
CA ASP A 234 -6.10 22.64 19.36
C ASP A 234 -7.01 22.21 20.53
N SER A 235 -8.31 22.03 20.25
CA SER A 235 -9.30 21.58 21.23
C SER A 235 -9.35 20.05 21.29
N LEU A 236 -9.11 19.49 22.48
CA LEU A 236 -9.24 18.05 22.74
C LEU A 236 -10.71 17.68 22.94
N THR A 237 -11.33 17.05 21.94
CA THR A 237 -12.65 16.44 22.10
C THR A 237 -12.53 15.07 22.79
N PRO A 238 -13.40 14.74 23.77
CA PRO A 238 -13.47 13.40 24.35
C PRO A 238 -13.63 12.33 23.26
N GLY A 239 -12.73 11.34 23.23
CA GLY A 239 -12.68 10.30 22.19
C GLY A 239 -11.80 10.62 20.97
N GLY A 240 -11.15 11.78 20.93
CA GLY A 240 -10.17 12.12 19.90
C GLY A 240 -8.81 11.44 20.11
N TYR A 241 -8.24 10.89 19.04
CA TYR A 241 -6.94 10.20 19.06
C TYR A 241 -5.78 11.20 18.90
N TYR A 242 -5.40 11.90 19.98
CA TYR A 242 -4.29 12.87 19.95
C TYR A 242 -3.01 12.39 20.66
N LEU A 243 -3.02 11.17 21.21
CA LEU A 243 -1.89 10.60 21.93
C LEU A 243 -1.55 9.23 21.38
N SER A 244 -0.34 9.07 20.87
CA SER A 244 0.20 7.79 20.43
C SER A 244 0.31 6.84 21.62
N SER A 245 -0.52 5.79 21.68
CA SER A 245 -0.39 4.77 22.71
C SER A 245 0.77 3.82 22.37
N CYS A 246 1.75 3.66 23.27
CA CYS A 246 2.83 2.67 23.18
C CYS A 246 2.36 1.22 23.46
N THR A 247 1.20 0.83 22.94
CA THR A 247 0.46 -0.38 23.37
C THR A 247 1.08 -1.72 22.99
N PHE A 248 2.10 -1.77 22.12
CA PHE A 248 2.69 -3.06 21.69
C PHE A 248 4.21 -3.19 21.90
N LEU A 249 4.93 -2.12 22.25
CA LEU A 249 6.41 -2.15 22.32
C LEU A 249 7.00 -1.93 23.71
N HIS A 250 6.19 -1.97 24.78
CA HIS A 250 6.67 -1.81 26.16
C HIS A 250 7.73 -2.86 26.57
N SER A 251 7.77 -4.01 25.90
CA SER A 251 8.75 -5.07 26.15
C SER A 251 10.10 -4.88 25.43
N LEU A 252 10.17 -4.03 24.40
CA LEU A 252 11.35 -3.95 23.52
C LEU A 252 12.06 -2.60 23.58
N ARG A 253 11.44 -1.56 24.16
CA ARG A 253 12.08 -0.27 24.49
C ARG A 253 11.42 0.35 25.71
N ASP A 254 12.20 1.12 26.47
CA ASP A 254 11.78 2.00 27.56
C ASP A 254 10.87 3.15 27.05
N CYS A 255 9.71 2.82 26.48
CA CYS A 255 8.67 3.82 26.19
C CYS A 255 7.79 3.96 27.43
N GLU A 256 7.99 5.02 28.21
CA GLU A 256 7.02 5.41 29.25
C GLU A 256 5.80 6.04 28.56
N PRO A 257 4.58 5.48 28.72
CA PRO A 257 3.38 6.10 28.17
C PRO A 257 3.21 7.50 28.76
N THR A 258 2.84 8.50 27.96
CA THR A 258 2.48 9.82 28.49
C THR A 258 0.99 10.09 28.30
N VAL A 259 0.32 10.58 29.34
CA VAL A 259 -1.09 10.94 29.35
C VAL A 259 -1.19 12.45 29.43
N LEU A 260 -1.85 13.09 28.47
CA LEU A 260 -2.17 14.51 28.52
C LEU A 260 -3.55 14.66 29.17
N ALA A 261 -3.66 15.39 30.28
CA ALA A 261 -4.93 15.69 30.93
C ALA A 261 -5.10 17.20 31.10
N LEU A 262 -6.33 17.68 30.90
CA LEU A 262 -6.71 19.06 31.18
C LEU A 262 -6.96 19.18 32.69
N ARG A 263 -6.17 20.02 33.38
CA ARG A 263 -6.34 20.29 34.81
C ARG A 263 -7.55 21.22 35.03
N PRO A 264 -8.14 21.24 36.24
CA PRO A 264 -9.27 22.11 36.57
C PRO A 264 -8.99 23.62 36.43
N ASP A 265 -7.72 24.01 36.43
CA ASP A 265 -7.26 25.39 36.21
C ASP A 265 -7.19 25.77 34.71
N GLY A 266 -7.65 24.89 33.81
CA GLY A 266 -7.63 25.09 32.36
C GLY A 266 -6.27 24.84 31.71
N ARG A 267 -5.25 24.40 32.46
CA ARG A 267 -3.91 24.09 31.92
C ARG A 267 -3.81 22.64 31.48
N LEU A 268 -3.12 22.39 30.38
CA LEU A 268 -2.76 21.04 29.94
C LEU A 268 -1.53 20.54 30.72
N ALA A 269 -1.62 19.33 31.28
CA ALA A 269 -0.51 18.67 31.94
C ALA A 269 -0.22 17.31 31.28
N LEU A 270 1.06 17.04 31.04
CA LEU A 270 1.55 15.76 30.53
C LEU A 270 2.07 14.93 31.72
N TYR A 271 1.56 13.71 31.88
CA TYR A 271 1.94 12.76 32.92
C TYR A 271 2.68 11.58 32.30
N ALA A 272 3.89 11.26 32.73
CA ALA A 272 4.52 9.95 32.44
C ALA A 272 3.81 8.87 33.28
N ALA A 273 3.38 7.76 32.66
CA ALA A 273 2.45 6.76 33.21
C ALA A 273 3.05 5.98 34.41
N ALA A 274 2.28 5.40 35.34
CA ALA A 274 1.35 4.27 35.15
C ALA A 274 0.00 4.42 35.86
N ARG A 275 -0.24 5.52 36.57
CA ARG A 275 -1.55 5.85 37.16
C ARG A 275 -1.74 7.35 37.07
N PRO A 276 -2.78 7.88 36.39
CA PRO A 276 -3.15 9.25 36.64
C PRO A 276 -3.39 9.38 38.15
N PRO A 277 -2.90 10.45 38.81
CA PRO A 277 -3.28 10.68 40.20
C PRO A 277 -4.81 10.60 40.25
N PRO A 278 -5.39 9.87 41.24
CA PRO A 278 -6.84 9.77 41.33
C PRO A 278 -7.38 11.17 41.19
N LEU A 279 -8.28 11.38 40.23
CA LEU A 279 -9.02 12.63 40.10
C LEU A 279 -9.63 12.85 41.48
N LEU A 280 -8.98 13.68 42.28
CA LEU A 280 -9.48 14.11 43.58
C LEU A 280 -10.87 14.61 43.22
N SER A 281 -11.88 13.86 43.66
CA SER A 281 -13.27 14.22 43.56
C SER A 281 -13.34 15.67 43.97
N LEU A 282 -13.53 16.55 42.99
CA LEU A 282 -13.66 17.98 43.24
C LEU A 282 -14.74 18.08 44.29
N GLY A 283 -14.31 18.57 45.45
CA GLY A 283 -15.12 18.55 46.65
C GLY A 283 -16.50 19.09 46.34
N GLU A 284 -17.50 18.38 46.86
CA GLU A 284 -18.69 19.00 47.39
C GLU A 284 -18.23 20.08 48.38
N GLY A 285 -17.87 21.25 47.85
CA GLY A 285 -17.62 22.45 48.62
C GLY A 285 -18.97 22.90 49.15
N GLY A 286 -19.22 22.52 50.40
CA GLY A 286 -20.45 22.79 51.11
C GLY A 286 -20.87 24.24 50.99
N GLY A 287 -22.09 24.43 50.50
CA GLY A 287 -22.87 25.62 50.77
C GLY A 287 -23.23 25.67 52.25
N GLY A 288 -22.30 26.15 53.09
CA GLY A 288 -22.69 26.86 54.32
C GLY A 288 -23.17 28.24 53.85
N GLY A 289 -24.44 28.59 54.00
CA GLY A 289 -25.14 28.64 55.27
C GLY A 289 -25.39 30.12 55.52
N GLY A 290 -26.60 30.57 55.20
CA GLY A 290 -27.04 31.93 55.43
C GLY A 290 -27.00 32.28 56.92
N GLY A 291 -26.66 33.54 57.18
CA GLY A 291 -26.82 34.21 58.46
C GLY A 291 -27.04 35.69 58.17
N GLU A 292 -28.10 36.23 58.77
CA GLU A 292 -28.75 37.53 58.58
C GLU A 292 -27.84 38.76 58.70
#